data_AF-A0A7C6NVA9-F1
#
_entry.id   AF-A0A7C6NVA9-F1
#
_cell.length_a   1.000
_cell.length_b   1.000
_cell.length_c   1.000
_cell.angle_alpha   90.00
_cell.angle_beta   90.00
_cell.angle_gamma   90.00
#
_symmetry.space_group_name_H-M   'P 1'
#
loop_
_entity.id
_entity.type
_entity.pdbx_description
1 polymer ?
#
loop_
_entity_poly.entity_id
_entity_poly.type
_entity_poly.pdbx_seq_one_letter_code
_entity_poly.pdbx_strand_id
1 'polypeptide(L)' 'MQFVNSTKIITVVKADDLPQLQEAGAIVRQGGLVAFPTETVYGLGGNAL' A
#
# COMPACT_ATOMS: atom_id res chain seq x y z
N MET A 1 -12.18 3.92 3.71
CA MET A 1 -11.73 2.92 2.72
C MET A 1 -12.48 3.20 1.43
N GLN A 2 -11.76 3.42 0.34
CA GLN A 2 -12.36 3.77 -0.96
C GLN A 2 -11.80 2.83 -2.02
N PHE A 3 -12.65 2.40 -2.95
CA PHE A 3 -12.23 1.66 -4.13
C PHE A 3 -12.37 2.57 -5.34
N VAL A 4 -11.34 2.59 -6.19
CA VAL A 4 -11.38 3.20 -7.52
C VAL A 4 -11.02 2.11 -8.51
N ASN A 5 -11.99 1.75 -9.36
CA ASN A 5 -11.94 0.52 -10.16
C ASN A 5 -11.64 -0.70 -9.25
N SER A 6 -10.52 -1.38 -9.49
CA SER A 6 -10.06 -2.54 -8.72
C SER A 6 -9.01 -2.19 -7.66
N THR A 7 -8.70 -0.91 -7.48
CA THR A 7 -7.64 -0.44 -6.58
C THR A 7 -8.22 0.00 -5.25
N LYS A 8 -7.68 -0.57 -4.16
CA LYS A 8 -8.02 -0.19 -2.79
C LYS A 8 -7.19 1.01 -2.35
N ILE A 9 -7.85 2.08 -1.92
CA ILE A 9 -7.21 3.27 -1.35
C ILE A 9 -7.41 3.26 0.17
N ILE A 10 -6.29 3.34 0.88
CA ILE A 10 -6.22 3.45 2.34
C ILE A 10 -5.56 4.76 2.71
N THR A 11 -6.06 5.39 3.78
CA THR A 11 -5.43 6.57 4.39
C THR A 11 -4.75 6.11 5.67
N VAL A 12 -3.49 6.48 5.85
CA VAL A 12 -2.66 6.13 7.01
C VAL A 12 -2.15 7.43 7.61
N VAL A 13 -2.52 7.71 8.85
CA VAL A 13 -2.18 8.98 9.54
C VAL A 13 -1.58 8.72 10.92
N LYS A 14 -1.95 7.62 11.57
CA LYS A 14 -1.54 7.32 12.95
C LYS A 14 -1.16 5.86 13.12
N ALA A 15 -0.55 5.54 14.27
CA ALA A 15 -0.10 4.19 14.58
C ALA A 15 -1.23 3.15 14.52
N ASP A 16 -2.47 3.52 14.87
CA ASP A 16 -3.64 2.62 14.78
C ASP A 16 -3.91 2.11 13.35
N ASP A 17 -3.33 2.75 12.32
CA ASP A 17 -3.46 2.34 10.92
C ASP A 17 -2.42 1.28 10.50
N LEU A 18 -1.59 0.81 11.44
CA LEU A 18 -0.62 -0.28 11.25
C LEU A 18 -1.22 -1.54 10.58
N PRO A 19 -2.44 -1.99 10.91
CA PRO A 19 -3.06 -3.15 10.22
C PRO A 19 -3.20 -2.94 8.71
N GLN A 20 -3.50 -1.73 8.26
CA GLN A 20 -3.63 -1.40 6.83
C GLN A 20 -2.26 -1.46 6.12
N LEU A 21 -1.18 -1.09 6.80
CA LEU A 21 0.18 -1.26 6.29
C LEU A 21 0.57 -2.75 6.21
N GLN A 22 0.13 -3.57 7.17
CA GLN A 22 0.35 -5.03 7.12
C GLN A 22 -0.35 -5.66 5.90
N GLU A 23 -1.57 -5.22 5.59
CA GLU A 23 -2.29 -5.65 4.40
C GLU A 23 -1.53 -5.27 3.11
N ALA A 24 -1.03 -4.03 3.02
CA ALA A 24 -0.20 -3.59 1.89
C ALA A 24 1.06 -4.47 1.72
N GLY A 25 1.73 -4.81 2.83
CA GLY A 25 2.87 -5.73 2.82
C GLY A 25 2.50 -7.15 2.37
N ALA A 26 1.31 -7.64 2.74
CA ALA A 26 0.82 -8.94 2.27
C ALA A 26 0.55 -8.94 0.75
N ILE A 27 0.00 -7.84 0.21
CA ILE A 27 -0.21 -7.66 -1.24
C ILE A 27 1.13 -7.75 -1.99
N VAL A 28 2.17 -7.05 -1.53
CA VAL A 28 3.51 -7.11 -2.13
C VAL A 28 4.05 -8.54 -2.11
N ARG A 29 3.95 -9.26 -0.98
CA ARG A 29 4.41 -10.66 -0.85
C ARG A 29 3.67 -11.64 -1.77
N GLN A 30 2.41 -11.36 -2.10
CA GLN A 30 1.60 -12.16 -3.02
C GLN A 30 1.85 -11.81 -4.50
N GLY A 31 2.80 -10.92 -4.80
CA GLY A 31 3.11 -10.47 -6.16
C GLY A 31 2.20 -9.36 -6.67
N GLY A 32 1.40 -8.74 -5.80
CA GLY A 32 0.62 -7.55 -6.12
C GLY A 32 1.46 -6.28 -6.10
N LEU A 33 0.82 -5.16 -6.48
CA LEU A 33 1.45 -3.84 -6.52
C LEU A 33 0.85 -2.91 -5.46
N VAL A 34 1.69 -2.06 -4.88
CA VAL A 34 1.30 -1.03 -3.92
C VAL A 34 1.94 0.30 -4.29
N ALA A 35 1.13 1.34 -4.43
CA ALA A 35 1.62 2.72 -4.51
C ALA A 35 1.77 3.30 -3.09
N PHE A 36 2.91 3.92 -2.78
CA PHE A 36 3.17 4.51 -1.46
C PHE A 36 3.91 5.85 -1.59
N PRO A 37 3.66 6.82 -0.68
CA PRO A 37 4.36 8.10 -0.67
C PRO A 37 5.80 7.92 -0.18
N THR A 38 6.71 8.77 -0.68
CA THR A 38 8.05 8.97 -0.12
C THR A 38 8.32 10.46 0.06
N GLU A 39 9.50 10.83 0.55
CA GLU A 39 9.93 12.24 0.64
C GLU A 39 9.97 12.93 -0.74
N THR A 40 10.31 12.20 -1.81
CA THR A 40 10.54 12.79 -3.14
C THR A 40 9.33 12.62 -4.06
N VAL A 41 8.90 11.38 -4.28
CA VAL A 41 7.81 11.02 -5.21
C VAL A 41 7.03 9.81 -4.70
N TYR A 42 5.89 9.52 -5.32
CA TYR A 42 5.21 8.25 -5.08
C TYR A 42 6.00 7.11 -5.73
N GLY A 43 6.20 6.02 -4.99
CA GLY A 43 6.75 4.78 -5.49
C GLY A 43 5.64 3.79 -5.84
N LEU A 44 5.84 3.00 -6.89
CA LEU A 44 5.05 1.79 -7.19
C LEU A 44 5.90 0.57 -6.85
N GLY A 45 5.60 -0.08 -5.73
CA GLY A 45 6.34 -1.24 -5.22
C GLY A 45 5.68 -2.57 -5.53
N GLY A 46 6.50 -3.59 -5.74
CA GLY A 46 6.13 -5.00 -5.87
C GLY A 46 7.24 -5.89 -5.31
N ASN A 47 7.05 -7.22 -5.37
CA ASN A 47 8.11 -8.15 -4.97
C ASN A 47 9.31 -8.05 -5.94
N ALA A 48 10.51 -7.85 -5.41
CA ALA A 48 11.74 -7.66 -6.18
C ALA A 48 12.65 -8.92 -6.24
N LEU A 49 12.14 -10.04 -5.74
CA LEU A 49 12.79 -11.36 -5.67
C LEU A 49 12.09 -12.34 -6.60
#